data_AF-A0A0G1NPM1-F1
#
_entry.id   AF-A0A0G1NPM1-F1
#
_cell.length_a   1.000
_cell.length_b   1.000
_cell.length_c   1.000
_cell.angle_alpha   90.00
_cell.angle_beta   90.00
_cell.angle_gamma   90.00
#
_symmetry.space_group_name_H-M   'P 1'
#
loop_
_entity.id
_entity.type
_entity.pdbx_description
1 polymer ?
#
loop_
_entity_poly.entity_id
_entity_poly.type
_entity_poly.pdbx_seq_one_letter_code
_entity_poly.pdbx_strand_id
1 'polypeptide(L)'
;MSHNMGNTSELERLKREFLEYTEVEKGRALKTIENYDHYLSVFLKHTEIKNPKDITDEVVREFRMWLNRQSTGNNRQTGETMSKKTQNYYLIALRAFLKYLARREIASMPSERIELAKV
;
A
#
# COMPACT_ATOMS: atom_id res chain seq x y z
N MET A 1 -22.21 29.14 0.47
CA MET A 1 -22.36 27.70 0.28
C MET A 1 -20.99 27.06 0.51
N SER A 2 -20.63 26.86 1.77
CA SER A 2 -19.33 26.29 2.14
C SER A 2 -19.44 24.77 2.00
N HIS A 3 -18.90 24.21 0.91
CA HIS A 3 -18.71 22.77 0.84
C HIS A 3 -17.60 22.38 1.81
N ASN A 4 -17.99 21.71 2.90
CA ASN A 4 -17.12 20.91 3.75
C ASN A 4 -16.42 19.85 2.88
N MET A 5 -15.22 20.17 2.39
CA MET A 5 -14.25 19.13 2.02
C MET A 5 -13.75 18.54 3.34
N GLY A 6 -14.27 17.36 3.69
CA GLY A 6 -13.75 16.57 4.79
C GLY A 6 -12.23 16.44 4.64
N ASN A 7 -11.52 16.72 5.72
CA ASN A 7 -10.07 16.83 5.79
C ASN A 7 -9.42 15.51 5.34
N THR A 8 -9.17 15.35 4.04
CA THR A 8 -8.56 14.13 3.48
C THR A 8 -7.10 14.10 3.91
N SER A 9 -6.64 12.99 4.50
CA SER A 9 -5.26 12.90 4.98
C SER A 9 -4.26 13.09 3.83
N GLU A 10 -3.07 13.60 4.14
CA GLU A 10 -2.01 13.81 3.14
C GLU A 10 -1.71 12.53 2.35
N LEU A 11 -1.66 11.39 3.04
CA LEU A 11 -1.42 10.08 2.43
C LEU A 11 -2.56 9.64 1.52
N GLU A 12 -3.82 9.91 1.87
CA GLU A 12 -4.96 9.60 1.00
C GLU A 12 -4.93 10.45 -0.28
N ARG A 13 -4.56 11.73 -0.17
CA ARG A 13 -4.32 12.59 -1.34
C ARG A 13 -3.20 12.02 -2.22
N LEU A 14 -2.06 11.67 -1.64
CA LEU A 14 -0.92 11.13 -2.38
C LEU A 14 -1.22 9.77 -3.01
N LYS A 15 -1.97 8.91 -2.34
CA LYS A 15 -2.46 7.64 -2.89
C LYS A 15 -3.31 7.90 -4.13
N ARG A 16 -4.27 8.82 -4.06
CA ARG A 16 -5.11 9.18 -5.22
C ARG A 16 -4.28 9.68 -6.40
N GLU A 17 -3.38 10.64 -6.16
CA GLU A 17 -2.49 11.17 -7.21
C GLU A 17 -1.58 10.09 -7.81
N PHE A 18 -1.12 9.13 -7.00
CA PHE A 18 -0.37 7.96 -7.48
C PHE A 18 -1.20 7.04 -8.39
N LEU A 19 -2.48 6.82 -8.06
CA LEU A 19 -3.37 5.99 -8.85
C LEU A 19 -3.69 6.66 -10.19
N GLU A 20 -3.98 7.96 -10.18
CA GLU A 20 -4.17 8.79 -11.39
C GLU A 20 -2.91 8.78 -12.28
N TYR A 21 -1.73 8.98 -11.68
CA TYR A 21 -0.44 8.85 -12.35
C TYR A 21 -0.26 7.46 -13.01
N THR A 22 -0.65 6.41 -12.29
CA THR A 22 -0.50 5.03 -12.76
C THR A 22 -1.48 4.69 -13.89
N GLU A 23 -2.67 5.29 -13.87
CA GLU A 23 -3.67 5.13 -14.92
C GLU A 23 -3.28 5.91 -16.17
N VAL A 24 -3.09 7.22 -16.04
CA VAL A 24 -2.96 8.15 -17.17
C VAL A 24 -1.55 8.14 -17.73
N GLU A 25 -0.53 8.34 -16.90
CA GLU A 25 0.85 8.51 -17.37
C GLU A 25 1.55 7.17 -17.61
N LYS A 26 1.22 6.14 -16.82
CA LYS A 26 1.77 4.79 -17.01
C LYS A 26 0.92 3.89 -17.90
N GLY A 27 -0.31 4.30 -18.24
CA GLY A 27 -1.21 3.53 -19.10
C GLY A 27 -1.54 2.15 -18.54
N ARG A 28 -1.61 1.98 -17.21
CA ARG A 28 -1.92 0.67 -16.62
C ARG A 28 -3.42 0.41 -16.71
N ALA A 29 -3.77 -0.86 -16.91
CA ALA A 29 -5.16 -1.29 -16.93
C ALA A 29 -5.86 -0.96 -15.60
N LEU A 30 -7.15 -0.60 -15.66
CA LEU A 30 -7.99 -0.29 -14.49
C LEU A 30 -7.89 -1.34 -13.39
N LYS A 31 -7.79 -2.63 -13.75
CA LYS A 31 -7.65 -3.69 -12.75
C LYS A 31 -6.39 -3.56 -11.88
N THR A 32 -5.30 -3.03 -12.45
CA THR A 32 -4.07 -2.74 -11.71
C THR A 32 -4.31 -1.61 -10.72
N ILE A 33 -5.03 -0.58 -11.13
CA ILE A 33 -5.39 0.57 -10.29
C ILE A 33 -6.25 0.13 -9.11
N GLU A 34 -7.29 -0.65 -9.37
CA GLU A 34 -8.15 -1.24 -8.33
C GLU A 34 -7.35 -2.07 -7.32
N ASN A 35 -6.44 -2.91 -7.81
CA ASN A 35 -5.61 -3.75 -6.95
C ASN A 35 -4.67 -2.89 -6.09
N TYR A 36 -4.02 -1.88 -6.69
CA TYR A 36 -3.13 -0.97 -5.96
C TYR A 36 -3.91 -0.17 -4.92
N ASP A 37 -5.07 0.37 -5.26
CA ASP A 37 -5.92 1.08 -4.32
C ASP A 37 -6.33 0.19 -3.14
N HIS A 38 -6.79 -1.03 -3.42
CA HIS A 38 -7.16 -1.99 -2.38
C HIS A 38 -5.99 -2.25 -1.42
N TYR A 39 -4.81 -2.61 -1.95
CA TYR A 39 -3.67 -2.96 -1.13
C TYR A 39 -3.10 -1.79 -0.33
N LEU A 40 -3.03 -0.60 -0.93
CA LEU A 40 -2.57 0.61 -0.24
C LEU A 40 -3.59 1.07 0.81
N SER A 41 -4.89 0.97 0.53
CA SER A 41 -5.94 1.30 1.49
C SER A 41 -5.89 0.38 2.73
N VAL A 42 -5.63 -0.92 2.55
CA VAL A 42 -5.42 -1.83 3.69
C VAL A 42 -4.18 -1.45 4.50
N PHE A 43 -3.07 -1.12 3.85
CA PHE A 43 -1.85 -0.68 4.52
C PHE A 43 -2.08 0.59 5.35
N LEU A 44 -2.65 1.64 4.75
CA LEU A 44 -2.91 2.92 5.42
C LEU A 44 -3.91 2.77 6.57
N LYS A 45 -4.98 1.98 6.37
CA LYS A 45 -5.96 1.70 7.42
C LYS A 45 -5.37 0.93 8.60
N HIS A 46 -4.47 -0.03 8.35
CA HIS A 46 -3.88 -0.84 9.41
C HIS A 46 -2.84 -0.06 10.22
N THR A 47 -2.03 0.74 9.54
CA THR A 47 -0.89 1.44 10.16
C THR A 47 -1.26 2.79 10.76
N GLU A 48 -2.38 3.38 10.33
CA GLU A 48 -2.92 4.68 10.81
C GLU A 48 -1.91 5.85 10.76
N ILE A 49 -0.85 5.68 9.96
CA ILE A 49 0.16 6.71 9.75
C ILE A 49 -0.46 7.93 9.05
N LYS A 50 0.08 9.11 9.35
CA LYS A 50 -0.48 10.38 8.88
C LYS A 50 0.35 11.00 7.77
N ASN A 51 1.68 10.86 7.83
CA ASN A 51 2.59 11.50 6.90
C ASN A 51 3.45 10.47 6.14
N PRO A 52 3.88 10.76 4.91
CA PRO A 52 4.76 9.89 4.12
C PRO A 52 6.08 9.50 4.81
N LYS A 53 6.67 10.44 5.56
CA LYS A 53 7.92 10.21 6.30
C LYS A 53 7.79 9.16 7.41
N ASP A 54 6.56 8.88 7.85
CA ASP A 54 6.26 7.90 8.89
C ASP A 54 6.21 6.47 8.31
N ILE A 55 6.25 6.32 6.97
CA ILE A 55 6.47 5.02 6.33
C ILE A 55 7.94 4.65 6.52
N THR A 56 8.22 3.87 7.57
CA THR A 56 9.56 3.41 7.95
C THR A 56 9.71 1.90 7.77
N ASP A 57 10.95 1.41 7.80
CA ASP A 57 11.24 -0.04 7.75
C ASP A 57 10.48 -0.81 8.84
N GLU A 58 10.35 -0.24 10.03
CA GLU A 58 9.66 -0.87 11.16
C GLU A 58 8.16 -1.00 10.92
N VAL A 59 7.50 0.06 10.45
CA VAL A 59 6.07 0.03 10.09
C VAL A 59 5.80 -1.04 9.02
N VAL A 60 6.68 -1.14 8.01
CA VAL A 60 6.53 -2.15 6.95
C VAL A 60 6.79 -3.56 7.47
N ARG A 61 7.73 -3.73 8.41
CA ARG A 61 8.01 -5.01 9.08
C ARG A 61 6.81 -5.49 9.89
N GLU A 62 6.22 -4.62 10.71
CA GLU A 62 5.02 -4.93 11.51
C GLU A 62 3.82 -5.26 10.62
N PHE A 63 3.61 -4.49 9.55
CA PHE A 63 2.54 -4.76 8.58
C PHE A 63 2.70 -6.14 7.92
N ARG A 64 3.92 -6.54 7.54
CA ARG A 64 4.18 -7.89 7.00
C ARG A 64 3.87 -8.98 8.01
N MET A 65 4.27 -8.80 9.27
CA MET A 65 3.94 -9.75 10.33
C MET A 65 2.43 -9.87 10.52
N TRP A 66 1.71 -8.75 10.49
CA TRP A 66 0.26 -8.74 10.56
C TRP A 66 -0.39 -9.46 9.38
N LEU A 67 0.04 -9.19 8.14
CA LEU A 67 -0.42 -9.91 6.94
C LEU A 67 -0.20 -11.42 7.06
N ASN A 68 0.98 -11.83 7.50
CA ASN A 68 1.33 -13.24 7.69
C ASN A 68 0.50 -13.95 8.77
N ARG A 69 -0.17 -13.20 9.67
CA ARG A 69 -1.07 -13.75 10.69
C ARG A 69 -2.55 -13.72 10.28
N GLN A 70 -2.90 -13.07 9.17
CA GLN A 70 -4.29 -13.04 8.71
C GLN A 70 -4.69 -14.40 8.14
N SER A 71 -5.76 -14.98 8.68
CA SER A 71 -6.46 -16.12 8.06
C SER A 71 -7.41 -15.59 6.99
N THR A 72 -7.11 -15.86 5.72
CA THR A 72 -7.91 -15.37 4.59
C THR A 72 -8.85 -16.44 4.04
N GLY A 73 -10.13 -16.09 3.81
CA GLY A 73 -11.08 -16.94 3.08
C GLY A 73 -11.39 -18.28 3.75
N ASN A 74 -11.37 -19.35 2.95
CA ASN A 74 -11.70 -20.73 3.34
C ASN A 74 -10.71 -21.34 4.36
N ASN A 75 -9.57 -20.69 4.59
CA ASN A 75 -8.50 -21.19 5.44
C ASN A 75 -8.76 -20.98 6.95
N ARG A 76 -9.87 -20.34 7.33
CA ARG A 76 -10.28 -20.27 8.75
C ARG A 76 -10.47 -21.64 9.39
N GLN A 77 -10.89 -22.64 8.60
CA GLN A 77 -11.07 -24.01 9.08
C GLN A 77 -9.75 -24.80 9.15
N THR A 78 -8.77 -24.48 8.29
CA THR A 78 -7.48 -25.18 8.22
C THR A 78 -6.42 -24.55 9.13
N GLY A 79 -6.63 -23.32 9.59
CA GLY A 79 -5.65 -22.55 10.38
C GLY A 79 -4.53 -21.96 9.54
N GLU A 80 -4.56 -22.11 8.21
CA GLU A 80 -3.55 -21.54 7.33
C GLU A 80 -3.69 -20.01 7.23
N THR A 81 -2.54 -19.34 7.15
CA THR A 81 -2.49 -17.89 7.01
C THR A 81 -2.33 -17.46 5.55
N MET A 82 -2.35 -16.15 5.32
CA MET A 82 -2.23 -15.56 3.98
C MET A 82 -1.00 -16.07 3.23
N SER A 83 -1.20 -16.56 2.00
CA SER A 83 -0.09 -17.06 1.17
C SER A 83 0.98 -16.00 0.90
N LYS A 84 2.24 -16.42 0.77
CA LYS A 84 3.37 -15.53 0.40
C LYS A 84 3.10 -14.75 -0.88
N LYS A 85 2.46 -15.39 -1.88
CA LYS A 85 2.06 -14.76 -3.14
C LYS A 85 1.11 -13.59 -2.91
N THR A 86 0.11 -13.79 -2.06
CA THR A 86 -0.85 -12.73 -1.70
C THR A 86 -0.16 -11.60 -0.93
N GLN A 87 0.69 -11.93 0.05
CA GLN A 87 1.47 -10.93 0.80
C GLN A 87 2.34 -10.07 -0.14
N ASN A 88 2.99 -10.70 -1.14
CA ASN A 88 3.79 -9.99 -2.14
C ASN A 88 2.98 -8.98 -2.95
N TYR A 89 1.68 -9.19 -3.20
CA TYR A 89 0.86 -8.21 -3.91
C TYR A 89 0.72 -6.89 -3.13
N TYR A 90 0.56 -6.96 -1.81
CA TYR A 90 0.57 -5.76 -0.96
C TYR A 90 1.90 -5.02 -1.05
N LEU A 91 3.00 -5.77 -0.98
CA LEU A 91 4.35 -5.21 -1.02
C LEU A 91 4.71 -4.62 -2.38
N ILE A 92 4.21 -5.20 -3.48
CA ILE A 92 4.39 -4.65 -4.83
C ILE A 92 3.68 -3.29 -4.96
N ALA A 93 2.43 -3.18 -4.49
CA ALA A 93 1.69 -1.92 -4.50
C ALA A 93 2.40 -0.86 -3.64
N LEU A 94 2.84 -1.22 -2.43
CA LEU A 94 3.57 -0.32 -1.54
C LEU A 94 4.91 0.14 -2.15
N ARG A 95 5.68 -0.77 -2.77
CA ARG A 95 6.93 -0.44 -3.45
C ARG A 95 6.70 0.53 -4.61
N ALA A 96 5.65 0.31 -5.40
CA ALA A 96 5.30 1.21 -6.50
C ALA A 96 4.93 2.61 -5.99
N PHE A 97 4.18 2.69 -4.89
CA PHE A 97 3.81 3.95 -4.24
C PHE A 97 5.04 4.70 -3.69
N LEU A 98 5.94 4.03 -2.97
CA LEU A 98 7.18 4.64 -2.48
C LEU A 98 8.07 5.16 -3.62
N LYS A 99 8.13 4.43 -4.73
CA LYS A 99 8.85 4.89 -5.93
C LYS A 99 8.23 6.16 -6.52
N TYR A 100 6.90 6.28 -6.47
CA TYR A 100 6.21 7.51 -6.88
C TYR A 100 6.51 8.68 -5.93
N LEU A 101 6.48 8.46 -4.62
CA LEU A 101 6.84 9.48 -3.63
C LEU A 101 8.28 10.00 -3.84
N ALA A 102 9.23 9.08 -4.05
CA ALA A 102 10.62 9.43 -4.32
C ALA A 102 10.80 10.27 -5.60
N ARG A 103 10.03 9.99 -6.66
CA ARG A 103 10.05 10.79 -7.91
C ARG A 103 9.59 12.23 -7.71
N ARG A 104 8.82 12.48 -6.65
CA ARG A 104 8.31 13.81 -6.28
C ARG A 104 9.09 14.42 -5.12
N GLU A 105 10.24 13.83 -4.78
CA GLU A 105 11.12 14.29 -3.71
C GLU A 105 10.42 14.31 -2.33
N ILE A 106 9.42 13.44 -2.15
CA ILE A 106 8.70 13.30 -0.88
C ILE A 106 9.43 12.26 -0.01
N ALA A 107 9.94 12.72 1.13
CA ALA A 107 10.67 11.88 2.08
C ALA A 107 9.80 10.72 2.61
N SER A 108 10.30 9.50 2.43
CA SER A 108 9.71 8.23 2.89
C SER A 108 10.76 7.11 2.81
N MET A 109 10.44 5.89 3.28
CA MET A 109 11.33 4.73 3.13
C MET A 109 11.70 4.48 1.65
N PRO A 110 12.97 4.23 1.31
CA PRO A 110 13.36 3.86 -0.05
C PRO A 110 12.64 2.60 -0.54
N SER A 111 12.14 2.63 -1.78
CA SER A 111 11.31 1.56 -2.34
C SER A 111 12.07 0.22 -2.49
N GLU A 112 13.38 0.29 -2.67
CA GLU A 112 14.29 -0.84 -2.87
C GLU A 112 14.36 -1.74 -1.63
N ARG A 113 14.16 -1.18 -0.43
CA ARG A 113 14.17 -1.91 0.85
C ARG A 113 13.02 -2.90 1.00
N ILE A 114 11.96 -2.80 0.17
CA ILE A 114 10.88 -3.77 0.17
C ILE A 114 11.32 -5.07 -0.51
N GLU A 115 11.79 -6.05 0.24
CA GLU A 115 12.09 -7.37 -0.33
C GLU A 115 10.83 -8.22 -0.53
N LEU A 116 10.74 -8.98 -1.62
CA LEU A 116 9.62 -9.89 -1.86
C LEU A 116 10.00 -11.31 -1.44
N ALA A 117 9.07 -12.04 -0.85
CA ALA A 117 9.29 -13.45 -0.53
C ALA A 117 9.43 -14.27 -1.82
N LYS A 118 10.34 -15.24 -1.83
CA LYS A 118 10.39 -16.24 -2.90
C LYS A 118 9.14 -17.12 -2.82
N VAL A 119 8.47 -17.30 -3.95
CA VAL A 119 7.24 -18.09 -4.13
C VAL A 119 7.55 -19.26 -5.06
#